data_AF-A0A520AC87-F1
#
_entry.id   AF-A0A520AC87-F1
#
_cell.length_a   1.000
_cell.length_b   1.000
_cell.length_c   1.000
_cell.angle_alpha   90.00
_cell.angle_beta   90.00
_cell.angle_gamma   90.00
#
_symmetry.space_group_name_H-M   'P 1'
#
loop_
_entity.id
_entity.type
_entity.pdbx_description
1 polymer ?
#
loop_
_entity_poly.entity_id
_entity_poly.type
_entity_poly.pdbx_seq_one_letter_code
_entity_poly.pdbx_strand_id
1 'polypeptide(L)'
;LVHHIKFFLIISILILVYAIGQSYHLSSLVLILSTGLFLNNADTIQNIWFRSVFLYKNLSADLSQLYQLSAESAFILRTFFFVIFGFTMNVNELNNLPIIANGLFILASIYVIRVIFLKIFKKDSIAPILYIAPRGLISILLYFNLPASLKIPEVGTSFLFLVVLGSSLVMTLGIALSKRKVEEIPTV
;
A
#
# COMPACT_ATOMS: atom_id res chain seq x y z
N LEU A 1 -21.23 26.36 13.33
CA LEU A 1 -21.51 24.94 13.64
C LEU A 1 -21.34 24.14 12.36
N VAL A 2 -20.10 23.74 12.06
CA VAL A 2 -19.75 23.02 10.84
C VAL A 2 -20.11 21.55 11.06
N HIS A 3 -21.02 21.01 10.24
CA HIS A 3 -21.55 19.65 10.40
C HIS A 3 -20.48 18.58 10.12
N HIS A 4 -19.73 18.18 11.16
CA HIS A 4 -18.81 17.02 11.16
C HIS A 4 -19.50 15.66 10.91
N ILE A 5 -20.83 15.61 10.78
CA ILE A 5 -21.59 14.35 10.69
C ILE A 5 -21.51 13.73 9.28
N LYS A 6 -21.13 14.50 8.26
CA LYS A 6 -21.23 14.07 6.85
C LYS A 6 -20.08 13.21 6.35
N PHE A 7 -18.84 13.38 6.81
CA PHE A 7 -17.73 12.50 6.40
C PHE A 7 -17.92 11.06 6.92
N PHE A 8 -18.55 10.89 8.09
CA PHE A 8 -18.87 9.58 8.65
C PHE A 8 -19.86 8.79 7.79
N LEU A 9 -20.78 9.49 7.10
CA LEU A 9 -21.66 8.87 6.11
C LEU A 9 -20.85 8.30 4.93
N ILE A 10 -19.84 9.04 4.45
CA ILE A 10 -18.98 8.58 3.35
C ILE A 10 -18.18 7.33 3.77
N ILE A 11 -17.66 7.31 5.00
CA ILE A 11 -17.00 6.12 5.57
C ILE A 11 -17.97 4.94 5.63
N SER A 12 -19.19 5.16 6.12
CA SER A 12 -20.22 4.13 6.19
C SER A 12 -20.55 3.55 4.80
N ILE A 13 -20.63 4.40 3.76
CA ILE A 13 -20.84 3.95 2.38
C ILE A 13 -19.63 3.13 1.88
N LEU A 14 -18.40 3.57 2.15
CA LEU A 14 -17.19 2.83 1.76
C LEU A 14 -17.13 1.46 2.44
N ILE A 15 -17.47 1.38 3.73
CA ILE A 15 -17.55 0.12 4.49
C ILE A 15 -18.67 -0.78 3.96
N LEU A 16 -19.82 -0.19 3.60
CA LEU A 16 -20.93 -0.94 3.00
C LEU A 16 -20.51 -1.56 1.66
N VAL A 17 -19.87 -0.78 0.79
CA VAL A 17 -19.36 -1.28 -0.50
C VAL A 17 -18.32 -2.38 -0.29
N TYR A 18 -17.45 -2.25 0.72
CA TYR A 18 -16.52 -3.31 1.10
C TYR A 18 -17.23 -4.59 1.54
N ALA A 19 -18.23 -4.49 2.40
CA ALA A 19 -18.96 -5.64 2.93
C ALA A 19 -19.73 -6.36 1.81
N ILE A 20 -20.36 -5.60 0.91
CA ILE A 20 -21.03 -6.14 -0.28
C ILE A 20 -19.99 -6.83 -1.18
N GLY A 21 -18.88 -6.17 -1.48
CA GLY A 21 -17.80 -6.73 -2.30
C GLY A 21 -17.25 -8.04 -1.75
N GLN A 22 -17.07 -8.12 -0.44
CA GLN A 22 -16.60 -9.32 0.25
C GLN A 22 -17.64 -10.46 0.20
N SER A 23 -18.93 -10.14 0.39
CA SER A 23 -20.03 -11.12 0.33
C SER A 23 -20.13 -11.81 -1.03
N TYR A 24 -19.90 -11.08 -2.12
CA TYR A 24 -19.91 -11.62 -3.48
C TYR A 24 -18.57 -12.23 -3.93
N HIS A 25 -17.60 -12.42 -3.02
CA HIS A 25 -16.25 -12.90 -3.34
C HIS A 25 -15.51 -12.07 -4.43
N LEU A 26 -15.88 -10.80 -4.58
CA LEU A 26 -15.19 -9.88 -5.49
C LEU A 26 -13.89 -9.39 -4.83
N SER A 27 -12.99 -8.82 -5.63
CA SER A 27 -11.81 -8.13 -5.09
C SER A 27 -12.25 -6.85 -4.36
N SER A 28 -12.61 -7.01 -3.09
CA SER A 28 -13.20 -5.95 -2.28
C SER A 28 -12.29 -4.71 -2.16
N LEU A 29 -10.97 -4.94 -2.15
CA LEU A 29 -9.97 -3.88 -2.13
C LEU A 29 -9.99 -3.04 -3.43
N VAL A 30 -10.19 -3.68 -4.59
CA VAL A 30 -10.34 -2.99 -5.88
C VAL A 30 -11.66 -2.22 -5.93
N LEU A 31 -12.74 -2.77 -5.36
CA LEU A 31 -14.03 -2.09 -5.28
C LEU A 31 -13.99 -0.83 -4.42
N ILE A 32 -13.40 -0.90 -3.21
CA ILE A 32 -13.19 0.29 -2.37
C ILE A 32 -12.36 1.32 -3.13
N LEU A 33 -11.25 0.90 -3.75
CA LEU A 33 -10.36 1.81 -4.49
C LEU A 33 -11.10 2.51 -5.63
N SER A 34 -11.84 1.75 -6.45
CA SER A 34 -12.62 2.29 -7.56
C SER A 34 -13.68 3.28 -7.08
N THR A 35 -14.36 2.95 -5.98
CA THR A 35 -15.37 3.82 -5.36
C THR A 35 -14.75 5.10 -4.79
N GLY A 36 -13.62 5.00 -4.10
CA GLY A 36 -12.87 6.15 -3.60
C GLY A 36 -12.38 7.06 -4.73
N LEU A 37 -11.90 6.47 -5.83
CA LEU A 37 -11.49 7.21 -7.02
C LEU A 37 -12.68 7.93 -7.67
N PHE A 38 -13.82 7.25 -7.78
CA PHE A 38 -15.08 7.83 -8.26
C PHE A 38 -15.50 9.02 -7.41
N LEU A 39 -15.49 8.89 -6.07
CA LEU A 39 -15.84 9.97 -5.14
C LEU A 39 -14.90 11.17 -5.26
N ASN A 40 -13.58 10.92 -5.36
CA ASN A 40 -12.59 11.99 -5.49
C ASN A 40 -12.69 12.77 -6.82
N ASN A 41 -13.18 12.11 -7.88
CA ASN A 41 -13.34 12.71 -9.21
C ASN A 41 -14.80 13.08 -9.52
N ALA A 42 -15.71 13.01 -8.55
CA ALA A 42 -17.14 13.23 -8.76
C ALA A 42 -17.45 14.61 -9.35
N ASP A 43 -16.65 15.63 -9.04
CA ASP A 43 -16.77 17.00 -9.57
C ASP A 43 -16.55 17.09 -11.09
N THR A 44 -15.87 16.11 -11.69
CA THR A 44 -15.57 16.06 -13.14
C THR A 44 -16.74 15.49 -13.95
N ILE A 45 -17.74 14.90 -13.30
CA ILE A 45 -18.88 14.26 -13.96
C ILE A 45 -19.83 15.35 -14.49
N GLN A 46 -19.88 15.50 -15.81
CA GLN A 46 -20.63 16.56 -16.51
C GLN A 46 -22.17 16.38 -16.50
N ASN A 47 -22.69 15.34 -15.86
CA ASN A 47 -24.13 15.08 -15.83
C ASN A 47 -24.84 16.04 -14.86
N ILE A 48 -25.74 16.87 -15.38
CA ILE A 48 -26.46 17.93 -14.64
C ILE A 48 -27.29 17.37 -13.48
N TRP A 49 -27.94 16.21 -13.66
CA TRP A 49 -28.72 15.56 -12.61
C TRP A 49 -27.85 15.08 -11.45
N PHE A 50 -26.69 14.48 -11.79
CA PHE A 50 -25.72 14.01 -10.81
C PHE A 50 -25.11 15.17 -10.01
N ARG A 51 -24.76 16.27 -10.68
CA ARG A 51 -24.21 17.47 -10.04
C ARG A 51 -25.21 18.14 -9.09
N SER A 52 -26.51 18.15 -9.41
CA SER A 52 -27.52 18.76 -8.55
C SER A 52 -27.89 17.91 -7.32
N VAL A 53 -27.80 16.58 -7.41
CA VAL A 53 -28.21 15.66 -6.32
C VAL A 53 -27.02 15.25 -5.44
N PHE A 54 -25.83 15.06 -6.03
CA PHE A 54 -24.68 14.46 -5.36
C PHE A 54 -23.60 15.49 -4.94
N LEU A 55 -23.38 16.54 -5.74
CA LEU A 55 -22.34 17.54 -5.47
C LEU A 55 -22.89 18.69 -4.61
N TYR A 56 -22.84 18.51 -3.28
CA TYR A 56 -23.09 19.62 -2.35
C TYR A 56 -21.81 20.42 -2.11
N LYS A 57 -21.97 21.72 -1.82
CA LYS A 57 -20.88 22.71 -1.66
C LYS A 57 -19.75 22.31 -0.69
N ASN A 58 -20.01 21.40 0.26
CA ASN A 58 -19.04 20.97 1.27
C ASN A 58 -18.45 19.57 0.99
N LEU A 59 -18.81 18.91 -0.10
CA LEU A 59 -18.35 17.55 -0.40
C LEU A 59 -16.83 17.47 -0.50
N SER A 60 -16.19 18.40 -1.20
CA SER A 60 -14.73 18.42 -1.36
C SER A 60 -14.02 18.65 -0.02
N ALA A 61 -14.61 19.44 0.89
CA ALA A 61 -14.09 19.63 2.24
C ALA A 61 -14.22 18.35 3.08
N ASP A 62 -15.37 17.68 3.02
CA ASP A 62 -15.61 16.43 3.76
C ASP A 62 -14.75 15.27 3.22
N LEU A 63 -14.51 15.22 1.90
CA LEU A 63 -13.57 14.28 1.27
C LEU A 63 -12.11 14.55 1.68
N SER A 64 -11.72 15.81 1.82
CA SER A 64 -10.37 16.17 2.27
C SER A 64 -10.12 15.74 3.74
N GLN A 65 -11.13 15.90 4.60
CA GLN A 65 -11.08 15.41 5.99
C GLN A 65 -11.03 13.88 6.04
N LEU A 66 -11.83 13.21 5.20
CA LEU A 66 -11.80 11.76 5.06
C LEU A 66 -10.41 11.27 4.62
N TYR A 67 -9.81 11.92 3.63
CA TYR A 67 -8.47 11.59 3.14
C TYR A 67 -7.42 11.73 4.26
N GLN A 68 -7.46 12.83 5.02
CA GLN A 68 -6.55 13.04 6.14
C GLN A 68 -6.73 11.97 7.22
N LEU A 69 -7.96 11.72 7.66
CA LEU A 69 -8.27 10.71 8.66
C LEU A 69 -7.86 9.30 8.19
N SER A 70 -8.08 8.99 6.91
CA SER A 70 -7.67 7.72 6.31
C SER A 70 -6.15 7.59 6.26
N ALA A 71 -5.42 8.66 5.93
CA ALA A 71 -3.96 8.67 5.93
C ALA A 71 -3.38 8.47 7.34
N GLU A 72 -3.94 9.15 8.34
CA GLU A 72 -3.57 8.99 9.75
C GLU A 72 -3.89 7.58 10.25
N SER A 73 -5.08 7.07 9.95
CA SER A 73 -5.49 5.70 10.32
C SER A 73 -4.62 4.65 9.65
N ALA A 74 -4.28 4.82 8.37
CA ALA A 74 -3.39 3.92 7.64
C ALA A 74 -1.95 3.96 8.19
N PHE A 75 -1.50 5.11 8.68
CA PHE A 75 -0.23 5.22 9.38
C PHE A 75 -0.25 4.45 10.69
N ILE A 76 -1.29 4.63 11.51
CA ILE A 76 -1.48 3.90 12.77
C ILE A 76 -1.52 2.38 12.53
N LEU A 77 -2.37 1.94 11.60
CA LEU A 77 -2.52 0.53 11.25
C LEU A 77 -1.20 -0.06 10.78
N ARG A 78 -0.43 0.66 9.95
CA ARG A 78 0.89 0.22 9.48
C ARG A 78 1.85 0.00 10.64
N THR A 79 1.92 0.94 11.58
CA THR A 79 2.82 0.84 12.74
C THR A 79 2.43 -0.33 13.63
N PHE A 80 1.16 -0.45 14.02
CA PHE A 80 0.69 -1.57 14.84
C PHE A 80 0.87 -2.90 14.15
N PHE A 81 0.59 -2.98 12.85
CA PHE A 81 0.78 -4.18 12.06
C PHE A 81 2.22 -4.66 12.12
N PHE A 82 3.21 -3.79 11.90
CA PHE A 82 4.61 -4.16 11.97
C PHE A 82 5.05 -4.55 13.38
N VAL A 83 4.53 -3.87 14.41
CA VAL A 83 4.82 -4.21 15.81
C VAL A 83 4.27 -5.59 16.17
N ILE A 84 2.99 -5.85 15.90
CA ILE A 84 2.33 -7.15 16.17
C ILE A 84 3.00 -8.27 15.37
N PHE A 85 3.29 -8.01 14.10
CA PHE A 85 3.99 -8.97 13.25
C PHE A 85 5.39 -9.29 13.76
N GLY A 86 6.13 -8.27 14.21
CA GLY A 86 7.43 -8.44 14.85
C GLY A 86 7.36 -9.29 16.13
N PHE A 87 6.34 -9.08 16.97
CA PHE A 87 6.12 -9.89 18.18
C PHE A 87 5.72 -11.34 17.90
N THR A 88 5.02 -11.59 16.79
CA THR A 88 4.58 -12.94 16.40
C THR A 88 5.73 -13.78 15.82
N MET A 89 6.83 -13.13 15.43
CA MET A 89 7.95 -13.79 14.76
C MET A 89 8.86 -14.52 15.76
N ASN A 90 9.28 -15.73 15.40
CA ASN A 90 10.30 -16.46 16.13
C ASN A 90 11.70 -16.06 15.65
N VAL A 91 12.40 -15.20 16.40
CA VAL A 91 13.78 -14.78 16.11
C VAL A 91 14.77 -15.94 16.03
N ASN A 92 14.51 -17.05 16.72
CA ASN A 92 15.41 -18.20 16.71
C ASN A 92 15.39 -18.90 15.34
N GLU A 93 14.27 -18.85 14.62
CA GLU A 93 14.19 -19.42 13.28
C GLU A 93 14.96 -18.60 12.25
N LEU A 94 15.17 -17.29 12.48
CA LEU A 94 16.04 -16.50 11.61
C LEU A 94 17.48 -16.99 11.63
N ASN A 95 17.94 -17.65 12.71
CA ASN A 95 19.30 -18.17 12.76
C ASN A 95 19.50 -19.42 11.88
N ASN A 96 18.43 -19.96 11.29
CA ASN A 96 18.55 -21.03 10.32
C ASN A 96 19.12 -20.48 9.00
N LEU A 97 20.37 -20.86 8.72
CA LEU A 97 21.08 -20.57 7.47
C LEU A 97 20.22 -20.73 6.20
N PRO A 98 19.42 -21.83 6.02
CA PRO A 98 18.60 -21.98 4.82
C PRO A 98 17.49 -20.92 4.70
N ILE A 99 16.89 -20.47 5.81
CA ILE A 99 15.84 -19.45 5.80
C ILE A 99 16.41 -18.09 5.39
N ILE A 100 17.58 -17.74 5.93
CA ILE A 100 18.30 -16.52 5.53
C ILE A 100 18.66 -16.58 4.05
N ALA A 101 19.28 -17.66 3.60
CA ALA A 101 19.72 -17.81 2.22
C ALA A 101 18.55 -17.69 1.23
N ASN A 102 17.45 -18.38 1.50
CA ASN A 102 16.25 -18.32 0.66
C ASN A 102 15.60 -16.93 0.66
N GLY A 103 15.52 -16.27 1.82
CA GLY A 103 14.96 -14.92 1.93
C GLY A 103 15.79 -13.87 1.19
N LEU A 104 17.11 -13.95 1.28
CA LEU A 104 18.03 -13.08 0.57
C LEU A 104 17.98 -13.35 -0.95
N PHE A 105 17.86 -14.61 -1.35
CA PHE A 105 17.70 -15.00 -2.76
C PHE A 105 16.40 -14.46 -3.37
N ILE A 106 15.27 -14.55 -2.66
CA ILE A 106 13.99 -14.00 -3.13
C ILE A 106 14.03 -12.48 -3.16
N LEU A 107 14.60 -11.83 -2.15
CA LEU A 107 14.79 -10.39 -2.14
C LEU A 107 15.62 -9.95 -3.34
N ALA A 108 16.75 -10.60 -3.61
CA ALA A 108 17.60 -10.33 -4.76
C ALA A 108 16.82 -10.53 -6.08
N SER A 109 16.09 -11.63 -6.21
CA SER A 109 15.27 -11.93 -7.39
C SER A 109 14.22 -10.85 -7.67
N ILE A 110 13.52 -10.37 -6.63
CA ILE A 110 12.54 -9.27 -6.75
C ILE A 110 13.21 -8.02 -7.33
N TYR A 111 14.37 -7.64 -6.82
CA TYR A 111 15.09 -6.46 -7.31
C TYR A 111 15.67 -6.66 -8.72
N VAL A 112 16.19 -7.85 -9.04
CA VAL A 112 16.69 -8.16 -10.38
C VAL A 112 15.57 -8.06 -11.41
N ILE A 113 14.43 -8.71 -11.15
CA ILE A 113 13.24 -8.64 -12.01
C ILE A 113 12.81 -7.18 -12.17
N ARG A 114 12.75 -6.41 -11.07
CA ARG A 114 12.40 -4.99 -11.10
C ARG A 114 13.32 -4.17 -12.01
N VAL A 115 14.64 -4.36 -11.92
CA VAL A 115 15.63 -3.67 -12.76
C VAL A 115 15.42 -4.02 -14.24
N ILE A 116 15.20 -5.30 -14.55
CA ILE A 116 14.98 -5.76 -15.92
C ILE A 116 13.72 -5.11 -16.50
N PHE A 117 12.58 -5.18 -15.80
CA PHE A 117 11.33 -4.56 -16.24
C PHE A 117 11.48 -3.05 -16.42
N LEU A 118 12.14 -2.37 -15.48
CA LEU A 118 12.30 -0.92 -15.56
C LEU A 118 13.18 -0.52 -16.75
N LYS A 119 14.24 -1.29 -17.05
CA LYS A 119 15.13 -1.06 -18.20
C LYS A 119 14.43 -1.31 -19.54
N ILE A 120 13.48 -2.24 -19.59
CA ILE A 120 12.69 -2.53 -20.80
C ILE A 120 11.66 -1.41 -21.07
N PHE A 121 10.94 -0.96 -20.05
CA PHE A 121 9.82 -0.02 -20.21
C PHE A 121 10.20 1.47 -20.10
N LYS A 122 11.34 1.81 -19.47
CA LYS A 122 11.81 3.21 -19.32
C LYS A 122 13.30 3.34 -19.62
N LYS A 123 13.65 4.20 -20.59
CA LYS A 123 15.03 4.50 -20.97
C LYS A 123 15.62 5.70 -20.21
N ASP A 124 14.79 6.68 -19.84
CA ASP A 124 15.21 7.92 -19.19
C ASP A 124 14.73 8.02 -17.73
N SER A 125 15.68 8.27 -16.82
CA SER A 125 15.53 8.39 -15.36
C SER A 125 15.02 7.13 -14.61
N ILE A 126 15.91 6.13 -14.47
CA ILE A 126 15.67 4.89 -13.71
C ILE A 126 15.59 5.14 -12.19
N ALA A 127 16.23 6.20 -11.67
CA ALA A 127 16.12 6.65 -10.28
C ALA A 127 15.23 7.90 -10.21
N PRO A 128 14.21 7.97 -9.32
CA PRO A 128 14.05 7.29 -8.02
C PRO A 128 13.12 6.06 -8.02
N ILE A 129 12.50 5.75 -9.16
CA ILE A 129 11.43 4.73 -9.26
C ILE A 129 11.94 3.33 -8.90
N LEU A 130 13.23 3.05 -9.16
CA LEU A 130 13.83 1.77 -8.82
C LEU A 130 13.84 1.49 -7.31
N TYR A 131 14.04 2.52 -6.49
CA TYR A 131 14.17 2.39 -5.03
C TYR A 131 12.82 2.42 -4.31
N ILE A 132 11.76 2.84 -5.00
CA ILE A 132 10.39 2.77 -4.48
C ILE A 132 9.90 1.34 -4.69
N ALA A 133 10.35 0.45 -3.80
CA ALA A 133 9.89 -0.92 -3.74
C ALA A 133 8.47 -0.99 -3.13
N PRO A 134 7.63 -1.94 -3.57
CA PRO A 134 6.26 -2.09 -3.07
C PRO A 134 6.27 -2.40 -1.56
N ARG A 135 5.41 -1.70 -0.81
CA ARG A 135 5.26 -1.81 0.65
C ARG A 135 4.91 -3.26 1.04
N GLY A 136 5.71 -3.87 1.91
CA GLY A 136 5.56 -5.28 2.33
C GLY A 136 4.34 -5.63 3.18
N LEU A 137 3.54 -4.64 3.60
CA LEU A 137 2.32 -4.88 4.40
C LEU A 137 1.31 -5.75 3.66
N ILE A 138 1.06 -5.47 2.37
CA ILE A 138 0.08 -6.23 1.57
C ILE A 138 0.55 -7.67 1.38
N SER A 139 1.85 -7.91 1.15
CA SER A 139 2.40 -9.25 0.98
C SER A 139 2.20 -10.12 2.23
N ILE A 140 2.40 -9.54 3.42
CA ILE A 140 2.16 -10.26 4.68
C ILE A 140 0.67 -10.56 4.85
N LEU A 141 -0.21 -9.59 4.55
CA LEU A 141 -1.67 -9.81 4.61
C LEU A 141 -2.13 -10.91 3.64
N LEU A 142 -1.59 -10.94 2.42
CA LEU A 142 -1.90 -11.98 1.43
C LEU A 142 -1.46 -13.36 1.92
N TYR A 143 -0.28 -13.47 2.51
CA TYR A 143 0.18 -14.73 3.09
C TYR A 143 -0.71 -15.21 4.25
N PHE A 144 -1.13 -14.31 5.14
CA PHE A 144 -2.03 -14.69 6.23
C PHE A 144 -3.42 -15.09 5.76
N ASN A 145 -3.92 -14.48 4.68
CA ASN A 145 -5.19 -14.85 4.05
C ASN A 145 -5.13 -16.18 3.26
N LEU A 146 -3.94 -16.73 3.01
CA LEU A 146 -3.78 -17.96 2.26
C LEU A 146 -4.30 -19.16 3.10
N PRO A 147 -5.07 -20.10 2.53
CA PRO A 147 -5.46 -21.32 3.24
C PRO A 147 -4.25 -22.18 3.58
N ALA A 148 -4.30 -22.91 4.69
CA ALA A 148 -3.18 -23.70 5.20
C ALA A 148 -2.65 -24.75 4.19
N SER A 149 -3.52 -25.27 3.32
CA SER A 149 -3.15 -26.23 2.27
C SER A 149 -2.24 -25.66 1.17
N LEU A 150 -2.23 -24.33 0.98
CA LEU A 150 -1.39 -23.64 0.00
C LEU A 150 -0.14 -23.03 0.62
N LYS A 151 0.04 -23.15 1.95
CA LYS A 151 1.22 -22.61 2.64
C LYS A 151 2.39 -23.58 2.47
N ILE A 152 3.48 -23.03 1.98
CA ILE A 152 4.75 -23.74 1.83
C ILE A 152 5.47 -23.70 3.19
N PRO A 153 5.87 -24.84 3.78
CA PRO A 153 6.53 -24.89 5.08
C PRO A 153 7.78 -24.01 5.19
N GLU A 154 8.52 -23.88 4.08
CA GLU A 154 9.73 -23.07 3.98
C GLU A 154 9.43 -21.56 3.94
N VAL A 155 8.21 -21.16 3.61
CA VAL A 155 7.75 -19.76 3.59
C VAL A 155 7.01 -19.46 4.89
N GLY A 156 7.76 -19.40 5.99
CA GLY A 156 7.25 -19.07 7.31
C GLY A 156 7.14 -17.56 7.59
N THR A 157 6.69 -17.22 8.81
CA THR A 157 6.65 -15.83 9.30
C THR A 157 8.04 -15.19 9.33
N SER A 158 9.05 -15.96 9.72
CA SER A 158 10.48 -15.56 9.77
C SER A 158 11.02 -15.18 8.39
N PHE A 159 10.68 -15.97 7.35
CA PHE A 159 11.05 -15.68 5.97
C PHE A 159 10.41 -14.37 5.47
N LEU A 160 9.10 -14.19 5.71
CA LEU A 160 8.38 -12.99 5.27
C LEU A 160 8.92 -11.74 5.97
N PHE A 161 9.25 -11.85 7.25
CA PHE A 161 9.86 -10.77 7.98
C PHE A 161 11.19 -10.35 7.39
N LEU A 162 12.06 -11.29 7.05
CA LEU A 162 13.34 -10.99 6.39
C LEU A 162 13.15 -10.25 5.07
N VAL A 163 12.23 -10.72 4.21
CA VAL A 163 11.96 -10.09 2.91
C VAL A 163 11.36 -8.68 3.08
N VAL A 164 10.44 -8.51 4.02
CA VAL A 164 9.73 -7.24 4.23
C VAL A 164 10.62 -6.21 4.92
N LEU A 165 11.35 -6.61 5.96
CA LEU A 165 12.32 -5.74 6.63
C LEU A 165 13.44 -5.37 5.67
N GLY A 166 14.02 -6.34 4.97
CA GLY A 166 15.07 -6.12 3.98
C GLY A 166 14.63 -5.17 2.86
N SER A 167 13.43 -5.36 2.29
CA SER A 167 12.91 -4.45 1.27
C SER A 167 12.63 -3.03 1.80
N SER A 168 12.13 -2.91 3.03
CA SER A 168 11.89 -1.59 3.66
C SER A 168 13.20 -0.83 3.94
N LEU A 169 14.26 -1.54 4.32
CA LEU A 169 15.58 -0.97 4.55
C LEU A 169 16.19 -0.48 3.24
N VAL A 170 16.17 -1.32 2.19
CA VAL A 170 16.65 -0.94 0.85
C VAL A 170 15.91 0.28 0.30
N MET A 171 14.59 0.34 0.48
CA MET A 171 13.79 1.51 0.08
C MET A 171 14.20 2.77 0.85
N THR A 172 14.37 2.66 2.17
CA THR A 172 14.75 3.80 3.04
C THR A 172 16.12 4.34 2.63
N LEU A 173 17.11 3.46 2.46
CA LEU A 173 18.45 3.81 1.99
C LEU A 173 18.41 4.38 0.57
N GLY A 174 17.61 3.80 -0.32
CA GLY A 174 17.48 4.26 -1.70
C GLY A 174 16.89 5.67 -1.83
N ILE A 175 15.87 6.01 -1.03
CA ILE A 175 15.30 7.36 -1.00
C ILE A 175 16.29 8.34 -0.37
N ALA A 176 16.95 7.96 0.73
CA ALA A 176 17.94 8.81 1.39
C ALA A 176 19.12 9.15 0.46
N LEU A 177 19.62 8.17 -0.29
CA LEU A 177 20.69 8.35 -1.28
C LEU A 177 20.21 9.12 -2.52
N SER A 178 18.96 8.89 -2.97
CA SER A 178 18.40 9.58 -4.14
C SER A 178 18.08 11.05 -3.90
N LYS A 179 17.75 11.46 -2.66
CA LYS A 179 17.55 12.88 -2.32
C LYS A 179 18.78 13.74 -2.60
N ARG A 180 20.00 13.17 -2.53
CA ARG A 180 21.25 13.88 -2.82
C ARG A 180 21.41 14.30 -4.29
N LYS A 181 20.60 13.78 -5.21
CA LYS A 181 20.74 14.04 -6.66
C LYS A 181 19.76 15.08 -7.22
N VAL A 182 18.81 15.57 -6.42
CA VAL A 182 17.77 16.53 -6.88
C VAL A 182 18.21 18.00 -6.72
N GLU A 183 19.34 18.26 -6.07
CA GLU A 183 19.83 19.62 -5.79
C GLU A 183 20.66 20.25 -6.94
N GLU A 184 20.91 19.51 -8.03
CA GLU A 184 21.59 20.03 -9.23
C GLU A 184 20.62 20.12 -10.41
N ILE A 185 19.75 21.13 -10.40
CA ILE A 185 19.18 21.68 -11.63
C ILE A 185 19.63 23.15 -11.67
N PRO A 186 20.65 23.52 -12.48
CA PRO A 186 21.03 24.91 -12.61
C PRO A 186 19.86 25.66 -13.26
N THR A 187 19.39 26.68 -12.57
CA THR A 187 18.50 27.71 -13.11
C THR A 187 19.18 28.37 -14.30
N VAL A 188 18.55 28.26 -15.47
CA VAL A 188 18.82 29.12 -16.64
C VAL A 188 17.53 29.85 -16.96
#